data_AF-A0ABD2TCA2-F1
#
_entry.id   AF-A0ABD2TCA2-F1
#
_cell.length_a   1.000
_cell.length_b   1.000
_cell.length_c   1.000
_cell.angle_alpha   90.00
_cell.angle_beta   90.00
_cell.angle_gamma   90.00
#
_symmetry.space_group_name_H-M   'P 1'
#
loop_
_entity.id
_entity.type
_entity.pdbx_description
1 polymer ?
#
loop_
_entity_poly.entity_id
_entity_poly.type
_entity_poly.pdbx_seq_one_letter_code
_entity_poly.pdbx_strand_id
1 'polypeptide(L)'
;AARNAIETGFDGVEIHGAHGYLIDQFMKDQVNDRTDQYGGSLENRCRFALEIVEAVVNEIGADRVGIRLSPFADYMDSGDSNPSALGLYMAESLNKYGIAYCHMVEPRMK
;
A
#
# COMPACT_ATOMS: atom_id res chain seq x y z
N ALA A 1 -10.81 -11.05 -7.30
CA ALA A 1 -11.29 -10.13 -6.24
C ALA A 1 -11.74 -8.80 -6.85
N ALA A 2 -10.84 -7.98 -7.39
CA ALA A 2 -11.20 -6.70 -8.01
C ALA A 2 -12.23 -6.85 -9.16
N ARG A 3 -11.96 -7.73 -10.14
CA ARG A 3 -12.92 -8.09 -11.21
C ARG A 3 -14.30 -8.47 -10.66
N ASN A 4 -14.32 -9.43 -9.73
CA ASN A 4 -15.56 -9.90 -9.11
C ASN A 4 -16.33 -8.77 -8.41
N ALA A 5 -15.64 -7.83 -7.74
CA ALA A 5 -16.28 -6.68 -7.10
C ALA A 5 -17.01 -5.81 -8.14
N ILE A 6 -16.34 -5.52 -9.27
CA ILE A 6 -16.95 -4.76 -10.37
C ILE A 6 -18.12 -5.53 -11.01
N GLU A 7 -17.97 -6.84 -11.24
CA GLU A 7 -19.04 -7.70 -11.77
C GLU A 7 -20.28 -7.73 -10.86
N THR A 8 -20.10 -7.55 -9.54
CA THR A 8 -21.21 -7.46 -8.57
C THR A 8 -21.77 -6.04 -8.40
N GLY A 9 -21.22 -5.03 -9.10
CA GLY A 9 -21.74 -3.67 -9.13
C GLY A 9 -21.13 -2.70 -8.11
N PHE A 10 -19.97 -3.00 -7.52
CA PHE A 10 -19.22 -1.98 -6.78
C PHE A 10 -18.67 -0.91 -7.72
N ASP A 11 -18.69 0.35 -7.28
CA ASP A 11 -18.14 1.47 -8.05
C ASP A 11 -16.60 1.41 -8.16
N GLY A 12 -15.94 0.77 -7.19
CA GLY A 12 -14.49 0.62 -7.14
C GLY A 12 -14.03 -0.22 -5.95
N VAL A 13 -12.71 -0.32 -5.76
CA VAL A 13 -12.10 -1.07 -4.65
C VAL A 13 -11.02 -0.24 -3.96
N GLU A 14 -10.87 -0.46 -2.66
CA GLU A 14 -9.73 0.03 -1.88
C GLU A 14 -8.76 -1.12 -1.60
N ILE A 15 -7.50 -0.94 -1.98
CA ILE A 15 -6.41 -1.87 -1.61
C ILE A 15 -6.01 -1.58 -0.17
N HIS A 16 -6.07 -2.59 0.70
CA HIS A 16 -5.72 -2.42 2.10
C HIS A 16 -4.20 -2.59 2.33
N GLY A 17 -3.45 -1.49 2.19
CA GLY A 17 -2.01 -1.38 2.47
C GLY A 17 -1.67 -0.79 3.84
N ALA A 18 -2.41 -1.17 4.89
CA ALA A 18 -2.36 -0.50 6.19
C ALA A 18 -2.56 -1.49 7.34
N HIS A 19 -2.39 -1.00 8.57
CA HIS A 19 -2.75 -1.67 9.83
C HIS A 19 -2.09 -3.04 10.06
N GLY A 20 -0.86 -3.25 9.60
CA GLY A 20 -0.12 -4.49 9.86
C GLY A 20 -0.61 -5.73 9.11
N TYR A 21 -1.51 -5.57 8.12
CA TYR A 21 -1.84 -6.66 7.20
C TYR A 21 -0.74 -6.89 6.16
N LEU A 22 -0.86 -7.95 5.35
CA LEU A 22 0.20 -8.45 4.47
C LEU A 22 0.93 -7.37 3.64
N ILE A 23 0.19 -6.45 3.00
CA ILE A 23 0.80 -5.41 2.16
C ILE A 23 1.63 -4.44 3.03
N ASP A 24 1.14 -4.10 4.22
CA ASP A 24 1.87 -3.27 5.19
C ASP A 24 3.11 -4.01 5.71
N GLN A 25 3.00 -5.31 6.02
CA GLN A 25 4.13 -6.15 6.45
C GLN A 25 5.29 -6.15 5.45
N PHE A 26 5.01 -6.10 4.13
CA PHE A 26 6.05 -5.95 3.12
C PHE A 26 6.70 -4.57 3.14
N MET A 27 5.95 -3.50 3.39
CA MET A 27 6.47 -2.13 3.38
C MET A 27 7.35 -1.81 4.60
N LYS A 28 7.07 -2.44 5.75
CA LYS A 28 7.60 -2.11 7.07
C LYS A 28 8.88 -2.89 7.40
N ASP A 29 10.00 -2.20 7.67
CA ASP A 29 11.28 -2.87 7.94
C ASP A 29 11.41 -3.59 9.28
N GLN A 30 10.49 -3.38 10.23
CA GLN A 30 10.47 -4.18 11.46
C GLN A 30 9.85 -5.58 11.25
N VAL A 31 9.21 -5.80 10.09
CA VAL A 31 8.61 -7.09 9.72
C VAL A 31 9.30 -7.71 8.51
N ASN A 32 9.59 -6.92 7.48
CA ASN A 32 10.21 -7.41 6.25
C ASN A 32 11.75 -7.48 6.38
N ASP A 33 12.23 -8.65 6.79
CA ASP A 33 13.65 -9.01 6.90
C ASP A 33 14.21 -9.71 5.64
N ARG A 34 13.48 -9.66 4.51
CA ARG A 34 13.87 -10.34 3.28
C ARG A 34 15.13 -9.74 2.68
N THR A 35 15.91 -10.59 2.03
CA THR A 35 17.14 -10.21 1.30
C THR A 35 16.99 -10.32 -0.22
N ASP A 36 15.78 -10.52 -0.72
CA ASP A 36 15.50 -10.61 -2.15
C ASP A 36 14.96 -9.28 -2.72
N GLN A 37 14.43 -9.31 -3.94
CA GLN A 37 13.93 -8.10 -4.62
C GLN A 37 12.71 -7.44 -3.94
N TYR A 38 12.15 -8.05 -2.89
CA TYR A 38 11.01 -7.54 -2.14
C TYR A 38 11.37 -7.05 -0.73
N GLY A 39 12.66 -7.04 -0.35
CA GLY A 39 13.11 -6.54 0.95
C GLY A 39 14.42 -5.76 0.90
N GLY A 40 14.90 -5.36 2.08
CA GLY A 40 16.07 -4.49 2.24
C GLY A 40 15.75 -3.03 1.96
N SER A 41 15.92 -2.57 0.72
CA SER A 41 15.75 -1.15 0.37
C SER A 41 14.28 -0.71 0.41
N LEU A 42 14.04 0.58 0.61
CA LEU A 42 12.68 1.15 0.65
C LEU A 42 11.91 0.83 -0.63
N GLU A 43 12.56 0.93 -1.79
CA GLU A 43 11.98 0.61 -3.10
C GLU A 43 11.54 -0.85 -3.19
N ASN A 44 12.39 -1.77 -2.70
CA ASN A 44 12.08 -3.21 -2.71
C ASN A 44 10.92 -3.54 -1.77
N ARG A 45 10.88 -2.95 -0.56
CA ARG A 45 9.79 -3.14 0.39
C ARG A 45 8.44 -2.65 -0.16
N CYS A 46 8.46 -1.52 -0.88
CA CYS A 46 7.26 -0.96 -1.51
C CYS A 46 6.84 -1.69 -2.80
N ARG A 47 7.73 -2.48 -3.42
CA ARG A 47 7.50 -3.15 -4.71
C ARG A 47 6.23 -3.97 -4.72
N PHE A 48 6.00 -4.77 -3.69
CA PHE A 48 4.82 -5.65 -3.60
C PHE A 48 3.50 -4.84 -3.62
N ALA A 49 3.44 -3.75 -2.87
CA ALA A 49 2.28 -2.87 -2.84
C ALA A 49 2.02 -2.24 -4.23
N LEU A 50 3.08 -1.76 -4.89
CA LEU A 50 2.98 -1.10 -6.20
C LEU A 50 2.63 -2.09 -7.33
N GLU A 51 3.13 -3.32 -7.28
CA GLU A 51 2.74 -4.40 -8.21
C GLU A 51 1.26 -4.77 -8.06
N ILE A 52 0.73 -4.78 -6.82
CA ILE A 52 -0.70 -4.99 -6.58
C ILE A 52 -1.52 -3.82 -7.14
N VAL A 53 -1.10 -2.57 -6.88
CA VAL A 53 -1.78 -1.39 -7.44
C VAL A 53 -1.82 -1.47 -8.97
N GLU A 54 -0.70 -1.75 -9.61
CA GLU A 54 -0.61 -1.90 -11.07
C GLU A 54 -1.55 -2.99 -11.58
N ALA A 55 -1.53 -4.18 -10.96
CA ALA A 55 -2.38 -5.28 -11.39
C ALA A 55 -3.87 -4.97 -11.25
N VAL A 56 -4.28 -4.32 -10.16
CA VAL A 56 -5.68 -3.94 -9.93
C VAL A 56 -6.10 -2.82 -10.89
N VAL A 57 -5.26 -1.81 -11.09
CA VAL A 57 -5.49 -0.73 -12.06
C VAL A 57 -5.66 -1.28 -13.47
N ASN A 58 -4.80 -2.22 -13.89
CA ASN A 58 -4.90 -2.85 -15.20
C ASN A 58 -6.19 -3.67 -15.38
N GLU A 59 -6.72 -4.24 -14.29
CA GLU A 59 -7.92 -5.07 -14.33
C GLU A 59 -9.21 -4.24 -14.34
N ILE A 60 -9.30 -3.18 -13.54
CA ILE A 60 -10.57 -2.44 -13.35
C ILE A 60 -10.54 -0.97 -13.74
N GLY A 61 -9.39 -0.42 -14.15
CA GLY A 61 -9.22 1.01 -14.44
C GLY A 61 -8.87 1.84 -13.21
N ALA A 62 -7.96 2.81 -13.38
CA ALA A 62 -7.36 3.57 -12.28
C ALA A 62 -8.36 4.43 -11.49
N ASP A 63 -9.37 4.98 -12.18
CA ASP A 63 -10.45 5.79 -11.63
C ASP A 63 -11.37 5.02 -10.67
N ARG A 64 -11.20 3.70 -10.57
CA ARG A 64 -11.95 2.80 -9.67
C ARG A 64 -11.09 2.18 -8.57
N VAL A 65 -9.85 2.64 -8.41
CA VAL A 65 -8.90 2.11 -7.43
C VAL A 65 -8.52 3.16 -6.42
N GLY A 66 -8.59 2.81 -5.14
CA GLY A 66 -7.92 3.52 -4.06
C GLY A 66 -6.93 2.63 -3.32
N ILE A 67 -6.04 3.23 -2.55
CA ILE A 67 -5.18 2.51 -1.59
C ILE A 67 -5.22 3.20 -0.24
N ARG A 68 -5.29 2.38 0.82
CA ARG A 68 -5.21 2.85 2.21
C ARG A 68 -3.84 2.56 2.80
N LEU A 69 -3.24 3.56 3.44
CA LEU A 69 -1.90 3.50 4.03
C LEU A 69 -1.91 3.98 5.49
N SER A 70 -1.03 3.41 6.32
CA SER A 70 -0.79 3.85 7.70
C SER A 70 0.71 3.87 8.06
N PRO A 71 1.52 4.73 7.43
CA PRO A 71 2.98 4.70 7.57
C PRO A 71 3.46 4.84 9.02
N PHE A 72 2.76 5.66 9.81
CA PHE A 72 3.10 5.94 11.20
C PHE A 72 2.51 4.96 12.22
N ALA A 73 1.61 4.07 11.81
CA ALA A 73 1.03 3.08 12.72
C ALA A 73 1.93 1.85 12.83
N ASP A 74 2.03 1.29 14.02
CA ASP A 74 2.81 0.11 14.39
C ASP A 74 1.91 -1.05 14.87
N TYR A 75 0.63 -1.04 14.47
CA TYR A 75 -0.31 -2.12 14.79
C TYR A 75 0.27 -3.49 14.41
N MET A 76 0.02 -4.49 15.27
CA MET A 76 0.51 -5.88 15.08
C MET A 76 2.04 -5.96 14.95
N ASP A 77 2.76 -5.11 15.67
CA ASP A 77 4.23 -5.00 15.65
C ASP A 77 4.80 -4.67 14.25
N SER A 78 4.01 -3.98 13.42
CA SER A 78 4.33 -3.61 12.03
C SER A 78 4.84 -2.18 11.90
N GLY A 79 5.98 -1.90 12.55
CA GLY A 79 6.63 -0.58 12.55
C GLY A 79 7.61 -0.37 11.38
N ASP A 80 7.93 0.90 11.09
CA ASP A 80 9.00 1.28 10.16
C ASP A 80 10.02 2.18 10.87
N SER A 81 11.30 2.01 10.57
CA SER A 81 12.37 2.85 11.12
C SER A 81 12.31 4.30 10.63
N ASN A 82 11.70 4.57 9.47
CA ASN A 82 11.51 5.90 8.90
C ASN A 82 10.14 6.05 8.21
N PRO A 83 9.05 6.16 9.00
CA PRO A 83 7.69 6.21 8.46
C PRO A 83 7.42 7.44 7.59
N SER A 84 8.18 8.52 7.77
CA SER A 84 8.10 9.71 6.92
C SER A 84 8.63 9.45 5.51
N ALA A 85 9.79 8.78 5.39
CA ALA A 85 10.34 8.39 4.10
C ALA A 85 9.45 7.37 3.39
N LEU A 86 8.93 6.37 4.13
CA LEU A 86 7.98 5.39 3.59
C LEU A 86 6.71 6.06 3.06
N GLY A 87 6.09 6.94 3.86
CA GLY A 87 4.88 7.64 3.46
C GLY A 87 5.08 8.52 2.22
N LEU A 88 6.18 9.28 2.17
CA LEU A 88 6.50 10.14 1.03
C LEU A 88 6.76 9.30 -0.24
N TYR A 89 7.57 8.26 -0.15
CA TYR A 89 7.89 7.39 -1.28
C TYR A 89 6.64 6.75 -1.88
N MET A 90 5.74 6.23 -1.03
CA MET A 90 4.48 5.66 -1.49
C MET A 90 3.58 6.72 -2.14
N ALA A 91 3.40 7.89 -1.52
CA ALA A 91 2.58 8.96 -2.09
C ALA A 91 3.09 9.43 -3.46
N GLU A 92 4.41 9.59 -3.62
CA GLU A 92 5.03 9.97 -4.90
C GLU A 92 4.89 8.86 -5.94
N SER A 93 5.14 7.60 -5.56
CA SER A 93 5.06 6.45 -6.47
C SER A 93 3.66 6.23 -7.01
N LEU A 94 2.63 6.47 -6.19
CA LEU A 94 1.24 6.30 -6.57
C LEU A 94 0.78 7.27 -7.66
N ASN A 95 1.44 8.43 -7.82
CA ASN A 95 1.13 9.39 -8.89
C ASN A 95 1.28 8.79 -10.30
N LYS A 96 2.15 7.78 -10.47
CA LYS A 96 2.34 7.09 -11.76
C LYS A 96 1.07 6.39 -12.25
N TYR A 97 0.19 5.96 -11.33
CA TYR A 97 -0.94 5.09 -11.64
C TYR A 97 -2.25 5.85 -11.85
N GLY A 98 -2.33 7.13 -11.47
CA GLY A 98 -3.54 7.94 -11.63
C GLY A 98 -4.75 7.39 -10.87
N ILE A 99 -4.52 6.74 -9.72
CA ILE A 99 -5.58 6.15 -8.89
C ILE A 99 -6.56 7.20 -8.36
N ALA A 100 -7.79 6.78 -8.09
CA ALA A 100 -8.87 7.68 -7.66
C ALA A 100 -8.56 8.42 -6.36
N TYR A 101 -7.93 7.77 -5.38
CA TYR A 101 -7.55 8.39 -4.11
C TYR A 101 -6.46 7.60 -3.36
N CYS A 102 -5.72 8.33 -2.51
CA CYS A 102 -4.88 7.77 -1.46
C CYS A 102 -5.53 8.08 -0.10
N HIS A 103 -5.88 7.04 0.66
CA HIS A 103 -6.50 7.16 1.98
C HIS A 103 -5.43 7.01 3.07
N MET A 104 -5.09 8.12 3.72
CA MET A 104 -4.06 8.15 4.76
C MET A 104 -4.65 8.06 6.17
N VAL A 105 -4.12 7.17 6.99
CA VAL A 105 -4.43 7.10 8.42
C VAL A 105 -3.54 8.09 9.18
N GLU A 106 -4.17 9.06 9.82
CA GLU A 106 -3.49 10.06 10.65
C GLU A 106 -2.82 9.43 11.89
N PRO A 107 -1.59 9.84 12.26
CA PRO A 107 -0.94 9.45 13.50
C PRO A 107 -1.63 10.14 14.69
N ARG A 108 -2.70 9.52 15.21
CA ARG A 108 -3.47 10.03 16.35
C ARG A 108 -3.05 9.44 17.71
N MET A 109 -2.10 8.52 17.70
CA MET A 109 -1.60 7.85 18.90
C MET A 109 -0.41 8.65 19.46
N LYS A 110 -0.46 8.95 20.75
CA LYS A 110 0.58 9.64 21.52
C LYS A 110 1.57 8.64 22.10
#